data_AF-A0A527XH53-F1
#
_entry.id   AF-A0A527XH53-F1
#
_cell.length_a   1.000
_cell.length_b   1.000
_cell.length_c   1.000
_cell.angle_alpha   90.00
_cell.angle_beta   90.00
_cell.angle_gamma   90.00
#
_symmetry.space_group_name_H-M   'P 1'
#
loop_
_entity.id
_entity.type
_entity.pdbx_description
1 polymer ?
#
loop_
_entity_poly.entity_id
_entity_poly.type
_entity_poly.pdbx_seq_one_letter_code
_entity_poly.pdbx_strand_id
1 'polypeptide(L)' 'FFRSVFDKVAKDYPDIATEHALVDAMAMHLVLKPGHFNVIVSENMFGDILSDLAAATVGGMGMAPSAEVGDAQGFFQA' A
#
# COMPACT_ATOMS: atom_id res chain seq x y z
N PHE A 1 -6.10 14.93 6.11
CA PHE A 1 -5.55 15.61 4.91
C PHE A 1 -5.35 14.62 3.77
N PHE A 2 -4.50 13.59 3.93
CA PHE A 2 -4.22 12.57 2.90
C PHE A 2 -5.47 12.04 2.18
N ARG A 3 -6.47 11.54 2.93
CA ARG A 3 -7.75 11.07 2.37
C ARG A 3 -8.44 12.08 1.44
N SER A 4 -8.46 13.35 1.81
CA SER A 4 -9.09 14.38 0.97
C SER A 4 -8.33 14.68 -0.33
N VAL A 5 -7.04 14.39 -0.38
CA VAL A 5 -6.23 14.49 -1.61
C VAL A 5 -6.49 13.26 -2.48
N PHE A 6 -6.50 12.06 -1.87
CA PHE A 6 -6.88 10.82 -2.55
C PHE A 6 -8.27 10.94 -3.20
N ASP A 7 -9.28 11.38 -2.45
CA ASP A 7 -10.66 11.56 -2.94
C ASP A 7 -10.77 12.56 -4.11
N LYS A 8 -9.81 13.49 -4.25
CA LYS A 8 -9.76 14.42 -5.39
C LYS A 8 -9.18 13.73 -6.62
N VAL A 9 -8.05 13.04 -6.47
CA VAL A 9 -7.38 12.32 -7.58
C VAL A 9 -8.22 11.15 -8.06
N ALA A 10 -8.89 10.42 -7.17
CA ALA A 10 -9.73 9.28 -7.52
C ALA A 10 -10.86 9.62 -8.50
N LYS A 11 -11.32 10.90 -8.54
CA LYS A 11 -12.33 11.35 -9.50
C LYS A 11 -11.86 11.28 -10.95
N ASP A 12 -10.55 11.35 -11.17
CA ASP A 12 -9.94 11.25 -12.49
C ASP A 12 -9.82 9.79 -12.97
N TYR A 13 -10.09 8.81 -12.08
CA TYR A 13 -9.98 7.36 -12.33
C TYR A 13 -11.25 6.60 -11.90
N PRO A 14 -12.43 6.90 -12.47
CA PRO A 14 -13.72 6.37 -12.01
C PRO A 14 -13.92 4.86 -12.24
N ASP A 15 -13.07 4.25 -13.05
CA ASP A 15 -13.03 2.82 -13.36
C ASP A 15 -12.30 2.00 -12.27
N ILE A 16 -11.56 2.64 -11.38
CA ILE A 16 -10.84 2.00 -10.28
C ILE A 16 -11.70 2.07 -9.01
N ALA A 17 -12.03 0.90 -8.44
CA ALA A 17 -12.74 0.84 -7.17
C ALA A 17 -11.85 1.34 -6.02
N THR A 18 -12.41 2.14 -5.12
CA THR A 18 -11.68 2.72 -3.99
C THR A 18 -12.33 2.35 -2.66
N GLU A 19 -11.51 2.02 -1.65
CA GLU A 19 -11.91 1.78 -0.26
C GLU A 19 -11.01 2.58 0.68
N HIS A 20 -11.51 2.90 1.88
CA HIS A 20 -10.74 3.55 2.94
C HIS A 20 -10.73 2.70 4.21
N ALA A 21 -9.55 2.49 4.78
CA ALA A 21 -9.38 1.87 6.08
C ALA A 21 -8.51 2.74 6.99
N LEU A 22 -8.75 2.65 8.30
CA LEU A 22 -7.79 3.14 9.29
C LEU A 22 -6.61 2.17 9.37
N VAL A 23 -5.42 2.67 9.74
CA VAL A 23 -4.18 1.87 9.67
C VAL A 23 -4.18 0.66 10.61
N ASP A 24 -4.82 0.78 11.76
CA ASP A 24 -5.01 -0.31 12.73
C ASP A 24 -5.91 -1.42 12.17
N ALA A 25 -7.03 -1.04 11.56
CA ALA A 25 -7.91 -1.97 10.85
C ALA A 25 -7.20 -2.60 9.64
N MET A 26 -6.40 -1.82 8.89
CA MET A 26 -5.64 -2.30 7.75
C MET A 26 -4.63 -3.38 8.16
N ALA A 27 -3.93 -3.19 9.28
CA ALA A 27 -3.03 -4.20 9.83
C ALA A 27 -3.77 -5.51 10.16
N MET A 28 -4.95 -5.42 10.79
CA MET A 28 -5.78 -6.61 11.01
C MET A 28 -6.25 -7.26 9.71
N HIS A 29 -6.61 -6.47 8.71
CA HIS A 29 -7.11 -6.98 7.43
C HIS A 29 -6.02 -7.66 6.61
N LEU A 30 -4.77 -7.19 6.63
CA LEU A 30 -3.64 -7.87 5.99
C LEU A 30 -3.43 -9.28 6.56
N VAL A 31 -3.60 -9.46 7.86
CA VAL A 31 -3.44 -10.79 8.49
C VAL A 31 -4.65 -11.70 8.20
N LEU A 32 -5.87 -11.17 8.36
CA LEU A 32 -7.09 -11.99 8.27
C LEU A 32 -7.50 -12.29 6.83
N LYS A 33 -7.23 -11.37 5.90
CA LYS A 33 -7.71 -11.41 4.51
C LYS A 33 -6.68 -10.81 3.53
N PRO A 34 -5.44 -11.32 3.47
CA PRO A 34 -4.38 -10.73 2.62
C PRO A 34 -4.76 -10.66 1.14
N GLY A 35 -5.51 -11.64 0.62
CA GLY A 35 -5.94 -11.68 -0.78
C GLY A 35 -7.10 -10.74 -1.15
N HIS A 36 -7.59 -9.92 -0.22
CA HIS A 36 -8.68 -8.98 -0.50
C HIS A 36 -8.20 -7.72 -1.25
N PHE A 37 -6.99 -7.27 -0.98
CA PHE A 37 -6.47 -6.00 -1.50
C PHE A 37 -5.59 -6.21 -2.72
N ASN A 38 -5.69 -5.29 -3.69
CA ASN A 38 -4.82 -5.27 -4.87
C ASN A 38 -3.73 -4.21 -4.76
N VAL A 39 -4.10 -2.97 -4.40
CA VAL A 39 -3.19 -1.84 -4.26
C VAL A 39 -3.52 -1.11 -2.97
N ILE A 40 -2.49 -0.80 -2.18
CA ILE A 40 -2.60 -0.03 -0.94
C ILE A 40 -1.72 1.21 -1.10
N VAL A 41 -2.28 2.38 -0.80
CA VAL A 41 -1.55 3.65 -0.79
C VAL A 41 -1.64 4.28 0.60
N SER A 42 -0.51 4.75 1.12
CA SER A 42 -0.42 5.30 2.47
C SER A 42 0.71 6.32 2.60
N GLU A 43 0.76 6.99 3.75
CA GLU A 43 1.88 7.86 4.13
C GLU A 43 3.13 7.02 4.48
N ASN A 44 4.32 7.61 4.39
CA ASN A 44 5.61 6.90 4.49
C ASN A 44 5.70 5.93 5.68
N MET A 45 5.49 6.41 6.91
CA MET A 45 5.60 5.57 8.12
C MET A 45 4.61 4.41 8.17
N PHE A 46 3.39 4.62 7.67
CA PHE A 46 2.38 3.56 7.62
C PHE A 46 2.68 2.58 6.49
N GLY A 47 3.20 3.07 5.35
CA GLY A 47 3.67 2.25 4.24
C GLY A 47 4.74 1.27 4.70
N ASP A 48 5.77 1.75 5.40
CA ASP A 48 6.87 0.97 5.97
C ASP A 48 6.37 -0.20 6.86
N ILE A 49 5.50 0.11 7.82
CA ILE A 49 4.94 -0.91 8.73
C ILE A 49 4.05 -1.92 7.97
N LEU A 50 3.20 -1.43 7.07
CA LEU A 50 2.26 -2.28 6.35
C LEU A 50 2.95 -3.14 5.28
N SER A 51 4.02 -2.65 4.64
CA SER A 51 4.78 -3.42 3.65
C SER A 51 5.51 -4.59 4.29
N ASP A 52 6.10 -4.40 5.47
CA ASP A 52 6.74 -5.49 6.22
C ASP A 52 5.73 -6.54 6.66
N LEU A 53 4.56 -6.10 7.14
CA LEU A 53 3.47 -7.00 7.50
C LEU A 53 2.95 -7.76 6.28
N ALA A 54 2.82 -7.11 5.12
CA ALA A 54 2.42 -7.76 3.88
C ALA A 54 3.46 -8.80 3.42
N ALA A 55 4.76 -8.48 3.51
CA ALA A 55 5.84 -9.43 3.21
C ALA A 55 5.74 -10.68 4.09
N ALA A 56 5.41 -10.53 5.38
CA ALA A 56 5.21 -11.66 6.28
C ALA A 56 4.06 -12.60 5.85
N THR A 57 3.06 -12.10 5.11
CA THR A 57 1.95 -12.92 4.60
C THR A 57 2.31 -13.80 3.40
N VAL A 58 3.46 -13.54 2.74
CA VAL A 58 3.88 -14.22 1.50
C VAL A 58 5.21 -14.98 1.62
N GLY A 59 5.74 -15.14 2.84
CA GLY A 59 6.98 -15.89 3.10
C GLY A 59 8.11 -15.08 3.73
N GLY A 60 7.88 -13.80 4.04
CA GLY A 60 8.82 -12.90 4.71
C GLY A 60 9.56 -11.97 3.76
N MET A 61 10.46 -11.14 4.33
CA MET A 61 11.14 -10.06 3.60
C MET A 61 11.95 -10.53 2.38
N GLY A 62 12.50 -11.76 2.39
CA GLY A 62 13.26 -12.27 1.24
C GLY A 62 12.46 -12.47 -0.05
N MET A 63 11.13 -12.30 0.00
CA MET A 63 10.22 -12.41 -1.14
C MET A 63 9.61 -11.05 -1.54
N ALA A 64 10.03 -9.94 -0.94
CA ALA A 64 9.38 -8.64 -1.04
C ALA A 64 10.27 -7.59 -1.76
N PRO A 65 10.39 -7.64 -3.11
CA PRO A 65 11.14 -6.64 -3.85
C PRO A 65 10.47 -5.26 -3.75
N SER A 66 11.28 -4.20 -3.83
CA SER A 66 10.81 -2.83 -3.80
C SER A 66 11.41 -1.97 -4.92
N ALA A 67 10.72 -0.86 -5.20
CA ALA A 67 11.13 0.12 -6.19
C ALA A 67 10.78 1.53 -5.70
N GLU A 68 11.79 2.38 -5.60
CA GLU A 68 11.63 3.80 -5.32
C GLU A 68 11.69 4.57 -6.65
N VAL A 69 10.53 5.06 -7.09
CA VAL A 69 10.37 5.69 -8.40
C VAL A 69 10.13 7.19 -8.23
N GLY A 70 10.98 8.00 -8.88
CA GLY A 70 10.79 9.43 -9.06
C GLY A 70 10.73 9.82 -10.53
N ASP A 71 10.61 11.12 -10.82
CA ASP A 71 10.35 11.62 -12.18
C ASP A 71 11.43 11.30 -13.21
N ALA A 72 12.70 11.20 -12.77
CA ALA A 72 13.86 10.99 -13.65
C ALA A 72 14.69 9.75 -13.30
N GLN A 73 14.48 9.17 -12.12
CA GLN A 73 15.34 8.12 -11.57
C GLN A 73 14.49 7.07 -10.87
N GLY A 74 14.94 5.81 -10.95
CA GLY A 74 14.38 4.69 -10.21
C GLY A 74 15.49 3.94 -9.49
N PHE A 75 15.23 3.57 -8.24
CA PHE A 75 16.06 2.65 -7.45
C PHE A 75 15.26 1.37 -7.23
N PHE A 76 15.93 0.21 -7.27
CA PHE A 76 15.31 -1.10 -7.13
C PHE A 76 16.14 -1.91 -6.15
N GLN A 77 15.49 -2.45 -5.13
CA GLN A 77 16.15 -3.25 -4.10
C GLN A 77 15.28 -4.44 -3.69
N ALA A 78 15.92 -5.37 -2.97
CA ALA A 78 15.33 -6.62 -2.50
C ALA A 78 14.82 -6.49 -1.07
#